data_AF-A0A542QPJ0-F1
#
_entry.id   AF-A0A542QPJ0-F1
#
_cell.length_a   1.000
_cell.length_b   1.000
_cell.length_c   1.000
_cell.angle_alpha   90.00
_cell.angle_beta   90.00
_cell.angle_gamma   90.00
#
_symmetry.space_group_name_H-M   'P 1'
#
loop_
_entity.id
_entity.type
_entity.pdbx_description
1 polymer ?
#
loop_
_entity_poly.entity_id
_entity_poly.type
_entity_poly.pdbx_seq_one_letter_code
_entity_poly.pdbx_strand_id
1 'polypeptide(L)'
;MPTDYACHAATERAAQSLGRLRAFLQDGPPHTRAADDPAGRSAGAAVLLAFLDGLHADLTGTLSEWHAGVGHRVRRALGLPATGADSPGDGPVPPPSGWALVQAKAHEVLTVLAGPSRAGPARPGELPSRLNLVEDTFAGALRGMAVPPEASVACAAELAAAAGSLFGIRPAPSPPPPPQPPPPPQPPRRAPRGVSLPAQLPDWTGGLP
;
A
#
# COMPACT_ATOMS: atom_id res chain seq x y z
N MET A 1 -5.96 24.09 3.94
CA MET A 1 -4.56 23.73 3.61
C MET A 1 -4.24 22.42 4.32
N PRO A 2 -3.56 21.45 3.69
CA PRO A 2 -3.16 20.20 4.36
C PRO A 2 -2.26 20.53 5.55
N THR A 3 -2.53 19.93 6.70
CA THR A 3 -1.69 20.05 7.89
C THR A 3 -0.53 19.07 7.80
N ASP A 4 0.58 19.36 8.47
CA ASP A 4 1.75 18.46 8.53
C ASP A 4 1.35 17.06 9.03
N TYR A 5 0.41 17.01 9.99
CA TYR A 5 -0.19 15.75 10.48
C TYR A 5 -0.90 14.97 9.37
N ALA A 6 -1.70 15.62 8.53
CA ALA A 6 -2.39 14.97 7.42
C ALA A 6 -1.40 14.40 6.39
N CYS A 7 -0.35 15.16 6.06
CA CYS A 7 0.72 14.72 5.16
C CYS A 7 1.48 13.50 5.74
N HIS A 8 1.78 13.52 7.04
CA HIS A 8 2.42 12.40 7.72
C HIS A 8 1.52 11.16 7.70
N ALA A 9 0.25 11.28 8.09
CA ALA A 9 -0.70 10.17 8.12
C ALA A 9 -0.95 9.57 6.72
N ALA A 10 -1.06 10.42 5.69
CA ALA A 10 -1.21 9.96 4.30
C ALA A 10 0.03 9.21 3.82
N THR A 11 1.23 9.70 4.16
CA THR A 11 2.51 9.05 3.84
C THR A 11 2.62 7.69 4.50
N GLU A 12 2.24 7.58 5.77
CA GLU A 12 2.25 6.33 6.52
C GLU A 12 1.27 5.31 5.92
N ARG A 13 0.06 5.75 5.59
CA ARG A 13 -0.94 4.90 4.91
C ARG A 13 -0.43 4.40 3.55
N ALA A 14 0.22 5.27 2.78
CA ALA A 14 0.86 4.88 1.52
C ALA A 14 1.99 3.87 1.76
N ALA A 15 2.83 4.05 2.78
CA ALA A 15 3.89 3.10 3.10
C ALA A 15 3.34 1.70 3.46
N GLN A 16 2.24 1.65 4.22
CA GLN A 16 1.57 0.40 4.57
C GLN A 16 1.03 -0.34 3.34
N SER A 17 0.44 0.37 2.37
CA SER A 17 -0.06 -0.25 1.14
C SER A 17 1.08 -0.79 0.27
N LEU A 18 2.21 -0.07 0.20
CA LEU A 18 3.42 -0.52 -0.50
C LEU A 18 4.08 -1.74 0.13
N GLY A 19 4.02 -1.88 1.45
CA GLY A 19 4.51 -3.08 2.14
C GLY A 19 3.90 -4.36 1.58
N ARG A 20 2.62 -4.32 1.18
CA ARG A 20 1.92 -5.45 0.54
C ARG A 20 2.38 -5.66 -0.91
N LEU A 21 2.63 -4.59 -1.66
CA LEU A 21 3.10 -4.66 -3.04
C LEU A 21 4.53 -5.21 -3.16
N ARG A 22 5.38 -4.89 -2.20
CA ARG A 22 6.79 -5.28 -2.22
C ARG A 22 6.96 -6.81 -2.32
N ALA A 23 6.03 -7.59 -1.74
CA ALA A 23 6.03 -9.05 -1.84
C ALA A 23 5.83 -9.59 -3.27
N PHE A 24 5.21 -8.81 -4.18
CA PHE A 24 5.01 -9.21 -5.57
C PHE A 24 6.12 -8.72 -6.50
N LEU A 25 6.83 -7.66 -6.10
CA LEU A 25 7.83 -7.00 -6.94
C LEU A 25 9.27 -7.40 -6.61
N GLN A 26 9.50 -8.05 -5.47
CA GLN A 26 10.79 -8.61 -5.10
C GLN A 26 10.77 -10.13 -5.34
N ASP A 27 11.66 -10.63 -6.21
CA ASP A 27 11.88 -12.07 -6.44
C ASP A 27 12.62 -12.75 -5.25
N GLY A 28 12.34 -12.34 -4.01
CA GLY A 28 13.08 -12.74 -2.83
C GLY A 28 12.21 -13.00 -1.60
N PRO A 29 12.70 -13.76 -0.61
CA PRO A 29 11.95 -14.08 0.59
C PRO A 29 11.51 -12.80 1.30
N PRO A 30 10.26 -12.73 1.80
CA PRO A 30 9.69 -11.53 2.38
C PRO A 30 10.58 -11.08 3.55
N HIS A 31 11.30 -9.97 3.36
CA HIS A 31 12.02 -9.35 4.45
C HIS A 31 10.96 -8.67 5.33
N THR A 32 10.62 -9.32 6.44
CA THR A 32 9.84 -8.75 7.55
C THR A 32 10.66 -7.64 8.20
N ARG A 33 10.88 -6.55 7.48
CA ARG A 33 11.49 -5.34 8.03
C ARG A 33 10.38 -4.49 8.62
N ALA A 34 10.55 -4.16 9.89
CA ALA A 34 9.58 -3.54 10.78
C ALA A 34 8.86 -2.33 10.17
N ALA A 35 7.59 -2.15 10.55
CA ALA A 35 6.72 -1.05 10.14
C ALA A 35 7.28 0.35 10.43
N ASP A 36 8.34 0.46 11.23
CA ASP A 36 9.01 1.71 11.59
C ASP A 36 10.22 2.07 10.71
N ASP A 37 10.52 1.29 9.66
CA ASP A 37 11.65 1.57 8.77
C ASP A 37 11.50 2.98 8.14
N PRO A 38 12.42 3.94 8.41
CA PRO A 38 12.41 5.25 7.76
C PRO A 38 12.46 5.15 6.22
N ALA A 39 13.03 4.07 5.68
CA ALA A 39 12.99 3.80 4.24
C ALA A 39 11.57 3.48 3.74
N GLY A 40 10.75 2.81 4.56
CA GLY A 40 9.35 2.53 4.24
C GLY A 40 8.52 3.80 4.13
N ARG A 41 8.67 4.74 5.08
CA ARG A 41 8.01 6.06 5.02
C ARG A 41 8.45 6.88 3.82
N SER A 42 9.75 6.86 3.49
CA SER A 42 10.29 7.58 2.33
C SER A 42 9.72 7.02 1.02
N ALA A 43 9.61 5.69 0.90
CA ALA A 43 8.96 5.02 -0.23
C ALA A 43 7.46 5.39 -0.31
N GLY A 44 6.75 5.40 0.81
CA GLY A 44 5.36 5.84 0.91
C GLY A 44 5.16 7.26 0.38
N ALA A 45 6.00 8.20 0.83
CA ALA A 45 5.95 9.59 0.37
C ALA A 45 6.24 9.69 -1.13
N ALA A 46 7.25 8.98 -1.64
CA ALA A 46 7.62 8.99 -3.05
C ALA A 46 6.50 8.44 -3.96
N VAL A 47 5.80 7.38 -3.55
CA VAL A 47 4.66 6.87 -4.34
C VAL A 47 3.44 7.78 -4.22
N LEU A 48 3.17 8.33 -3.03
CA LEU A 48 2.10 9.32 -2.88
C LEU A 48 2.34 10.56 -3.75
N LEU A 49 3.60 11.02 -3.86
CA LEU A 49 4.01 12.06 -4.80
C LEU A 49 3.76 11.65 -6.26
N ALA A 50 4.14 10.43 -6.64
CA ALA A 50 3.86 9.93 -8.00
C ALA A 50 2.35 9.88 -8.30
N PHE A 51 1.51 9.60 -7.30
CA PHE A 51 0.05 9.64 -7.42
C PHE A 51 -0.47 11.08 -7.55
N LEU A 52 0.01 12.01 -6.72
CA LEU A 52 -0.34 13.44 -6.81
C LEU A 52 0.12 14.08 -8.13
N ASP A 53 1.25 13.65 -8.68
CA ASP A 53 1.68 14.01 -10.03
C ASP A 53 0.67 13.56 -11.09
N GLY A 54 0.01 12.40 -10.90
CA GLY A 54 -1.02 11.90 -11.80
C GLY A 54 -2.27 12.76 -11.76
N LEU A 55 -2.69 13.18 -10.57
CA LEU A 55 -3.79 14.12 -10.39
C LEU A 55 -3.48 15.49 -11.00
N HIS A 56 -2.27 16.00 -10.80
CA HIS A 56 -1.82 17.23 -11.46
C HIS A 56 -1.76 17.06 -12.99
N ALA A 57 -1.31 15.91 -13.48
CA ALA A 57 -1.24 15.61 -14.90
C ALA A 57 -2.64 15.55 -15.56
N ASP A 58 -3.62 14.95 -14.88
CA ASP A 58 -5.02 14.98 -15.30
C ASP A 58 -5.58 16.41 -15.38
N LEU A 59 -5.31 17.24 -14.37
CA LEU A 59 -5.73 18.64 -14.34
C LEU A 59 -5.10 19.50 -15.45
N THR A 60 -3.91 19.11 -15.92
CA THR A 60 -3.14 19.85 -16.94
C THR A 60 -3.18 19.20 -18.33
N GLY A 61 -3.86 18.07 -18.50
CA GLY A 61 -3.99 17.36 -19.78
C GLY A 61 -2.75 16.56 -20.20
N THR A 62 -1.89 16.18 -19.25
CA THR A 62 -0.63 15.42 -19.47
C THR A 62 -0.68 13.99 -18.91
N LEU A 63 -1.89 13.46 -18.65
CA LEU A 63 -2.08 12.15 -18.00
C LEU A 63 -1.42 10.99 -18.77
N SER A 64 -1.43 11.01 -20.11
CA SER A 64 -0.80 9.96 -20.92
C SER A 64 0.72 9.89 -20.76
N GLU A 65 1.38 11.04 -20.68
CA GLU A 65 2.83 11.14 -20.42
C GLU A 65 3.15 10.64 -19.00
N TRP A 66 2.35 11.06 -18.02
CA TRP A 66 2.49 10.59 -16.65
C TRP A 66 2.38 9.07 -16.55
N HIS A 67 1.37 8.47 -17.19
CA HIS A 67 1.10 7.03 -17.18
C HIS A 67 2.27 6.25 -17.80
N ALA A 68 2.87 6.73 -18.89
CA ALA A 68 4.04 6.09 -19.49
C ALA A 68 5.24 6.00 -18.53
N GLY A 69 5.41 6.99 -17.64
CA GLY A 69 6.53 7.05 -16.69
C GLY A 69 6.24 6.54 -15.27
N VAL A 70 4.99 6.30 -14.89
CA VAL A 70 4.63 6.03 -13.48
C VAL A 70 5.22 4.71 -12.96
N GLY A 71 5.27 3.65 -13.78
CA GLY A 71 5.85 2.37 -13.37
C GLY A 71 7.32 2.48 -12.96
N HIS A 72 8.12 3.26 -13.72
CA HIS A 72 9.52 3.51 -13.39
C HIS A 72 9.65 4.30 -12.06
N ARG A 73 8.79 5.29 -11.84
CA ARG A 73 8.76 6.07 -10.58
C ARG A 73 8.44 5.19 -9.38
N VAL A 74 7.47 4.28 -9.49
CA VAL A 74 7.09 3.35 -8.42
C VAL A 74 8.23 2.38 -8.11
N ARG A 75 8.87 1.79 -9.13
CA ARG A 75 10.05 0.93 -8.92
C ARG A 75 11.18 1.65 -8.20
N ARG A 76 11.51 2.86 -8.66
CA ARG A 76 12.53 3.70 -8.02
C ARG A 76 12.18 4.03 -6.57
N ALA A 77 10.92 4.39 -6.29
CA ALA A 77 10.45 4.66 -4.93
C ALA A 77 10.57 3.44 -4.00
N LEU A 78 10.39 2.24 -4.53
CA LEU A 78 10.54 0.99 -3.79
C LEU A 78 12.00 0.53 -3.62
N GLY A 79 12.96 1.24 -4.23
CA GLY A 79 14.37 0.86 -4.27
C GLY A 79 14.64 -0.35 -5.18
N LEU A 80 13.78 -0.61 -6.15
CA LEU A 80 13.95 -1.70 -7.10
C LEU A 80 14.87 -1.25 -8.24
N PRO A 81 15.72 -2.15 -8.76
CA PRO A 81 16.59 -1.82 -9.88
C PRO A 81 15.74 -1.40 -11.08
N ALA A 82 16.16 -0.31 -11.73
CA ALA A 82 15.61 0.05 -13.03
C ALA A 82 16.02 -1.05 -14.01
N THR A 83 15.06 -1.62 -14.73
CA THR A 83 15.33 -2.53 -15.83
C THR A 83 16.12 -1.78 -16.91
N GLY A 84 17.43 -2.00 -16.96
CA GLY A 84 18.30 -1.59 -18.07
C GLY A 84 19.09 -0.27 -17.91
N ALA A 85 19.31 0.25 -16.70
CA ALA A 85 20.15 1.44 -16.52
C ALA A 85 21.22 1.24 -15.44
N ASP A 86 22.44 0.94 -15.88
CA ASP A 86 23.68 1.12 -15.11
C ASP A 86 24.04 2.62 -15.10
N SER A 87 23.40 3.42 -14.24
CA SER A 87 23.86 4.79 -13.99
C SER A 87 24.53 4.86 -12.62
N PRO A 88 25.88 4.90 -12.58
CA PRO A 88 26.61 5.16 -11.36
C PRO A 88 26.72 6.68 -11.15
N GLY A 89 26.47 7.16 -9.93
CA GLY A 89 27.26 8.29 -9.44
C GLY A 89 26.58 9.53 -8.88
N ASP A 90 25.27 9.56 -8.59
CA ASP A 90 24.73 10.64 -7.76
C ASP A 90 24.71 10.25 -6.28
N GLY A 91 25.62 10.86 -5.52
CA GLY A 91 25.67 10.74 -4.07
C GLY A 91 24.39 11.27 -3.41
N PRO A 92 23.97 10.71 -2.27
CA PRO A 92 22.69 11.06 -1.66
C PRO A 92 22.77 12.43 -0.99
N VAL A 93 22.28 13.47 -1.67
CA VAL A 93 21.78 14.65 -0.97
C VAL A 93 20.63 14.17 -0.10
N PRO A 94 20.64 14.39 1.23
CA PRO A 94 19.52 13.99 2.07
C PRO A 94 18.29 14.74 1.55
N PRO A 95 17.28 14.03 1.01
CA PRO A 95 16.13 14.71 0.43
C PRO A 95 15.44 15.50 1.55
N PRO A 96 14.78 16.63 1.21
CA PRO A 96 13.83 17.24 2.14
C PRO A 96 12.87 16.15 2.66
N SER A 97 12.43 16.29 3.90
CA SER A 97 11.53 15.30 4.50
C SER A 97 10.39 14.99 3.53
N GLY A 98 10.21 13.72 3.17
CA GLY A 98 9.34 13.34 2.05
C GLY A 98 7.91 13.89 2.15
N TRP A 99 7.43 14.14 3.36
CA TRP A 99 6.11 14.74 3.62
C TRP A 99 6.03 16.24 3.29
N ALA A 100 7.14 17.00 3.36
CA ALA A 100 7.16 18.42 2.97
C ALA A 100 6.97 18.57 1.45
N LEU A 101 7.56 17.66 0.67
CA LEU A 101 7.32 17.57 -0.77
C LEU A 101 5.86 17.20 -1.07
N VAL A 102 5.27 16.26 -0.31
CA VAL A 102 3.85 15.90 -0.44
C VAL A 102 2.96 17.13 -0.19
N GLN A 103 3.26 17.91 0.85
CA GLN A 103 2.53 19.14 1.18
C GLN A 103 2.62 20.18 0.05
N ALA A 104 3.83 20.43 -0.45
CA ALA A 104 4.05 21.34 -1.58
C ALA A 104 3.27 20.90 -2.81
N LYS A 105 3.32 19.61 -3.16
CA LYS A 105 2.58 19.06 -4.30
C LYS A 105 1.07 19.13 -4.12
N ALA A 106 0.56 18.84 -2.92
CA ALA A 106 -0.85 18.97 -2.61
C ALA A 106 -1.32 20.44 -2.73
N HIS A 107 -0.47 21.40 -2.36
CA HIS A 107 -0.74 22.82 -2.55
C HIS A 107 -0.81 23.18 -4.05
N GLU A 108 0.12 22.71 -4.88
CA GLU A 108 0.06 22.90 -6.34
C GLU A 108 -1.25 22.39 -6.93
N VAL A 109 -1.67 21.18 -6.56
CA VAL A 109 -2.96 20.59 -7.01
C VAL A 109 -4.14 21.47 -6.60
N LEU A 110 -4.16 21.96 -5.35
CA LEU A 110 -5.22 22.87 -4.89
C LEU A 110 -5.22 24.19 -5.65
N THR A 111 -4.05 24.75 -5.96
CA THR A 111 -3.94 25.98 -6.75
C THR A 111 -4.48 25.79 -8.15
N VAL A 112 -4.19 24.67 -8.81
CA VAL A 112 -4.73 24.36 -10.14
C VAL A 112 -6.25 24.18 -10.09
N LEU A 113 -6.77 23.49 -9.07
CA LEU A 113 -8.22 23.32 -8.86
C LEU A 113 -8.95 24.64 -8.56
N ALA A 114 -8.30 25.56 -7.85
CA ALA A 114 -8.86 26.87 -7.53
C ALA A 114 -8.77 27.86 -8.70
N GLY A 115 -7.92 27.57 -9.69
CA GLY A 115 -7.76 28.40 -10.88
C GLY A 115 -9.06 28.52 -11.69
N PRO A 116 -9.21 29.58 -12.51
CA PRO A 116 -10.35 29.70 -13.42
C PRO A 116 -10.28 28.57 -14.44
N SER A 117 -11.05 27.51 -14.20
CA SER A 117 -11.15 26.43 -15.18
C SER A 117 -11.74 27.00 -16.46
N ARG A 118 -11.15 26.68 -17.61
CA ARG A 118 -11.66 27.10 -18.93
C ARG A 118 -13.13 26.70 -19.15
N ALA A 119 -13.64 25.75 -18.36
CA ALA A 119 -14.99 25.22 -18.41
C ALA A 119 -15.97 25.84 -17.37
N GLY A 120 -15.56 26.88 -16.62
CA GLY A 120 -16.38 27.52 -15.59
C GLY A 120 -16.04 27.07 -14.16
N PRO A 121 -16.84 27.45 -13.15
CA PRO A 121 -16.54 27.14 -11.75
C PRO A 121 -16.48 25.62 -11.53
N ALA A 122 -15.45 25.17 -10.80
CA ALA A 122 -15.24 23.77 -10.44
C ALA A 122 -16.50 23.21 -9.77
N ARG A 123 -17.05 22.12 -10.33
CA ARG A 123 -18.29 21.54 -9.82
C ARG A 123 -18.01 20.75 -8.54
N PRO A 124 -18.91 20.82 -7.53
CA PRO A 124 -18.86 19.89 -6.40
C PRO A 124 -18.82 18.44 -6.92
N GLY A 125 -17.78 17.68 -6.56
CA GLY A 125 -17.59 16.29 -7.01
C GLY A 125 -16.56 16.07 -8.12
N GLU A 126 -15.94 17.14 -8.65
CA GLU A 126 -14.89 17.01 -9.66
C GLU A 126 -13.64 16.29 -9.11
N LEU A 127 -13.16 16.68 -7.93
CA LEU A 127 -11.97 16.07 -7.32
C LEU A 127 -12.14 14.55 -7.04
N PRO A 128 -13.23 14.06 -6.42
CA PRO A 128 -13.47 12.61 -6.31
C PRO A 128 -13.44 11.88 -7.66
N SER A 129 -14.05 12.46 -8.70
CA SER A 129 -14.08 11.84 -10.03
C SER A 129 -12.67 11.73 -10.64
N ARG A 130 -11.85 12.78 -10.47
CA ARG A 130 -10.45 12.79 -10.92
C ARG A 130 -9.57 11.83 -10.12
N LEU A 131 -9.78 11.72 -8.80
CA LEU A 131 -9.09 10.73 -7.97
C LEU A 131 -9.39 9.30 -8.46
N ASN A 132 -10.65 8.97 -8.76
CA ASN A 132 -11.01 7.65 -9.30
C ASN A 132 -10.34 7.37 -10.65
N LEU A 133 -10.25 8.38 -11.53
CA LEU A 133 -9.55 8.24 -12.82
C LEU A 133 -8.06 7.94 -12.62
N VAL A 134 -7.40 8.67 -11.72
CA VAL A 134 -5.98 8.45 -11.41
C VAL A 134 -5.78 7.10 -10.72
N GLU A 135 -6.70 6.69 -9.84
CA GLU A 135 -6.73 5.37 -9.20
C GLU A 135 -6.75 4.24 -10.24
N ASP A 136 -7.71 4.27 -11.17
CA ASP A 136 -7.85 3.27 -12.23
C ASP A 136 -6.61 3.20 -13.12
N THR A 137 -6.07 4.37 -13.47
CA THR A 137 -4.86 4.47 -14.31
C THR A 137 -3.64 3.94 -13.57
N PHE A 138 -3.50 4.25 -12.28
CA PHE A 138 -2.42 3.75 -11.42
C PHE A 138 -2.52 2.23 -11.24
N ALA A 139 -3.71 1.69 -11.01
CA ALA A 139 -3.95 0.25 -10.96
C ALA A 139 -3.56 -0.43 -12.29
N GLY A 140 -3.85 0.21 -13.43
CA GLY A 140 -3.38 -0.21 -14.75
C GLY A 140 -1.86 -0.32 -14.83
N ALA A 141 -1.15 0.70 -14.37
CA ALA A 141 0.32 0.70 -14.36
C ALA A 141 0.91 -0.36 -13.42
N LEU A 142 0.31 -0.60 -12.25
CA LEU A 142 0.72 -1.67 -11.34
C LEU A 142 0.60 -3.05 -11.99
N ARG A 143 -0.51 -3.32 -12.70
CA ARG A 143 -0.68 -4.57 -13.48
C ARG A 143 0.39 -4.71 -14.57
N GLY A 144 0.76 -3.61 -15.23
CA GLY A 144 1.86 -3.57 -16.20
C GLY A 144 3.22 -3.95 -15.60
N MET A 145 3.38 -3.85 -14.28
CA MET A 145 4.56 -4.31 -13.54
C MET A 145 4.42 -5.74 -13.00
N ALA A 146 3.47 -6.53 -13.51
CA ALA A 146 3.16 -7.89 -13.07
C ALA A 146 2.62 -7.99 -11.62
N VAL A 147 2.10 -6.91 -11.05
CA VAL A 147 1.35 -6.98 -9.79
C VAL A 147 -0.01 -7.64 -10.05
N PRO A 148 -0.47 -8.58 -9.20
CA PRO A 148 -1.80 -9.18 -9.35
C PRO A 148 -2.92 -8.13 -9.41
N PRO A 149 -4.00 -8.38 -10.17
CA PRO A 149 -5.08 -7.40 -10.35
C PRO A 149 -5.70 -6.92 -9.04
N GLU A 150 -5.94 -7.84 -8.09
CA GLU A 150 -6.59 -7.55 -6.81
C GLU A 150 -5.68 -6.68 -5.93
N ALA A 151 -4.39 -7.01 -5.87
CA ALA A 151 -3.39 -6.24 -5.14
C ALA A 151 -3.18 -4.84 -5.76
N SER A 152 -3.25 -4.74 -7.10
CA SER A 152 -3.14 -3.48 -7.82
C SER A 152 -4.29 -2.53 -7.49
N VAL A 153 -5.54 -3.01 -7.58
CA VAL A 153 -6.73 -2.21 -7.26
C VAL A 153 -6.73 -1.81 -5.79
N ALA A 154 -6.46 -2.75 -4.88
CA ALA A 154 -6.44 -2.45 -3.45
C ALA A 154 -5.37 -1.41 -3.08
N CYS A 155 -4.16 -1.49 -3.68
CA CYS A 155 -3.12 -0.49 -3.42
C CYS A 155 -3.49 0.88 -4.01
N ALA A 156 -4.01 0.92 -5.24
CA ALA A 156 -4.44 2.17 -5.87
C ALA A 156 -5.55 2.86 -5.04
N ALA A 157 -6.54 2.10 -4.57
CA ALA A 157 -7.61 2.60 -3.71
C ALA A 157 -7.08 3.18 -2.39
N GLU A 158 -6.11 2.51 -1.75
CA GLU A 158 -5.48 3.02 -0.52
C GLU A 158 -4.67 4.31 -0.77
N LEU A 159 -4.01 4.43 -1.94
CA LEU A 159 -3.32 5.66 -2.33
C LEU A 159 -4.29 6.78 -2.66
N ALA A 160 -5.40 6.49 -3.33
CA ALA A 160 -6.46 7.45 -3.61
C ALA A 160 -7.11 7.94 -2.31
N ALA A 161 -7.35 7.04 -1.34
CA ALA A 161 -7.83 7.40 0.00
C ALA A 161 -6.80 8.27 0.77
N ALA A 162 -5.52 7.92 0.72
CA ALA A 162 -4.45 8.70 1.33
C ALA A 162 -4.37 10.11 0.70
N ALA A 163 -4.37 10.22 -0.62
CA ALA A 163 -4.37 11.49 -1.34
C ALA A 163 -5.65 12.30 -1.04
N GLY A 164 -6.82 11.67 -1.08
CA GLY A 164 -8.11 12.29 -0.75
C GLY A 164 -8.12 12.91 0.65
N SER A 165 -7.49 12.25 1.63
CA SER A 165 -7.41 12.79 3.00
C SER A 165 -6.66 14.12 3.10
N LEU A 166 -5.70 14.38 2.20
CA LEU A 166 -5.00 15.68 2.11
C LEU A 166 -5.94 16.81 1.72
N PHE A 167 -7.02 16.49 1.02
CA PHE A 167 -8.04 17.42 0.54
C PHE A 167 -9.32 17.38 1.40
N GLY A 168 -9.29 16.70 2.55
CA GLY A 168 -10.45 16.55 3.43
C GLY A 168 -11.53 15.57 2.94
N ILE A 169 -11.24 14.78 1.89
CA ILE A 169 -12.14 13.73 1.43
C ILE A 169 -11.98 12.54 2.37
N ARG A 170 -13.06 12.18 3.06
CA ARG A 170 -13.08 10.96 3.86
C ARG A 170 -13.24 9.75 2.93
N PRO A 171 -12.38 8.72 3.06
CA PRO A 171 -12.65 7.46 2.38
C PRO A 171 -14.01 6.94 2.83
N ALA A 172 -14.78 6.39 1.89
CA ALA A 172 -15.97 5.64 2.25
C ALA A 172 -15.54 4.51 3.20
N PRO A 173 -16.27 4.27 4.31
CA PRO A 173 -15.97 3.14 5.17
C PRO A 173 -15.99 1.88 4.32
N SER A 174 -14.91 1.09 4.36
CA SER A 174 -14.88 -0.19 3.66
C SER A 174 -16.09 -1.01 4.10
N PRO A 175 -16.81 -1.65 3.17
CA PRO A 175 -17.94 -2.49 3.53
C PRO A 175 -17.47 -3.54 4.53
N PRO A 176 -18.28 -3.88 5.55
CA PRO A 176 -17.93 -4.91 6.50
C PRO A 176 -17.60 -6.20 5.74
N PRO A 177 -16.64 -7.01 6.22
CA PRO A 177 -16.35 -8.29 5.60
C PRO A 177 -17.64 -9.11 5.51
N PRO A 178 -17.86 -9.84 4.41
CA PRO A 178 -19.03 -10.69 4.29
C PRO A 178 -19.10 -11.62 5.51
N PRO A 179 -20.30 -11.92 6.05
CA PRO A 179 -20.45 -12.83 7.17
C PRO A 179 -19.73 -14.13 6.84
N GLN A 180 -18.76 -14.51 7.69
CA GLN A 180 -18.02 -15.74 7.49
C GLN A 180 -19.02 -16.90 7.45
N PRO A 181 -18.92 -17.81 6.47
CA PRO A 181 -19.74 -19.01 6.48
C PRO A 181 -19.52 -19.74 7.81
N PRO A 182 -20.57 -20.37 8.38
CA PRO A 182 -20.43 -21.10 9.62
C PRO A 182 -19.28 -22.09 9.50
N PRO A 183 -18.45 -22.26 10.54
CA PRO A 183 -17.34 -23.21 10.49
C PRO A 183 -17.89 -24.58 10.10
N PRO A 184 -17.21 -25.32 9.21
CA PRO A 184 -17.65 -26.66 8.85
C PRO A 184 -17.81 -27.49 10.13
N PRO A 185 -18.84 -28.37 10.20
CA PRO A 185 -19.05 -29.21 11.36
C PRO A 185 -17.75 -29.93 11.71
N GLN A 186 -17.23 -29.67 12.91
CA GLN A 186 -15.99 -30.30 13.35
C GLN A 186 -16.21 -31.81 13.28
N PRO A 187 -15.30 -32.57 12.63
CA PRO A 187 -15.37 -34.01 12.69
C PRO A 187 -15.34 -34.43 14.17
N PRO A 188 -16.13 -35.44 14.57
CA PRO A 188 -16.22 -35.85 15.97
C PRO A 188 -14.81 -36.08 16.50
N ARG A 189 -14.46 -35.37 17.58
CA ARG A 189 -13.21 -35.55 18.32
C ARG A 189 -13.05 -37.06 18.57
N ARG A 190 -12.09 -37.70 17.89
CA ARG A 190 -11.71 -39.07 18.21
C ARG A 190 -11.39 -39.10 19.70
N ALA A 191 -12.14 -39.92 20.43
CA ALA A 191 -11.88 -40.16 21.84
C ALA A 191 -10.39 -40.49 22.02
N PRO A 192 -9.73 -39.95 23.05
CA PRO A 192 -8.35 -40.32 23.33
C PRO A 192 -8.29 -41.84 23.49
N ARG A 193 -7.55 -42.51 22.60
CA ARG A 193 -7.23 -43.92 22.77
C ARG A 193 -6.53 -44.03 24.12
N GLY A 194 -7.16 -44.76 25.04
CA GLY A 194 -6.66 -44.98 26.38
C GLY A 194 -5.18 -45.36 26.33
N VAL A 195 -4.38 -44.58 27.05
CA VAL A 195 -3.03 -44.97 27.42
C VAL A 195 -3.20 -46.20 28.31
N SER A 196 -2.86 -47.37 27.78
CA SER A 196 -2.77 -48.60 28.56
C SER A 196 -1.68 -48.40 29.63
N LEU A 197 -2.10 -48.36 30.89
CA LEU A 197 -1.22 -48.47 32.05
C LEU A 197 -0.45 -49.80 31.98
N PRO A 198 0.88 -49.82 32.24
CA PRO A 198 1.60 -51.07 32.39
C PRO A 198 1.09 -51.80 33.64
N ALA A 199 0.76 -53.07 33.45
CA ALA A 199 0.38 -54.00 34.49
C ALA A 199 1.45 -54.08 35.58
N GLN A 200 1.03 -53.91 36.83
CA GLN A 200 1.84 -54.25 38.00
C GLN A 200 2.23 -55.73 37.94
N LEU A 201 3.54 -56.01 37.95
CA LEU A 201 4.07 -57.34 38.22
C LEU A 201 3.94 -57.62 39.73
N PRO A 202 3.40 -58.78 40.13
CA PRO A 202 3.38 -59.19 41.52
C PRO A 202 4.76 -59.68 41.97
N ASP A 203 5.18 -59.16 43.12
CA ASP A 203 6.39 -59.50 43.85
C ASP A 203 6.26 -60.90 44.46
N TRP A 204 6.97 -61.87 43.89
CA TRP A 204 7.08 -63.25 44.37
C TRP A 204 8.55 -63.62 44.54
N THR A 205 9.15 -63.18 45.64
CA THR A 205 10.32 -63.88 46.19
C THR A 205 10.18 -63.94 47.69
N GLY A 206 9.41 -64.93 48.13
CA GLY A 206 9.49 -65.46 49.47
C GLY A 206 10.87 -66.07 49.73
N GLY A 207 11.38 -65.73 50.90
CA GLY A 207 12.09 -66.55 51.89
C GLY A 207 12.96 -67.75 51.50
N LEU A 208 14.07 -67.79 52.26
CA LEU A 208 14.71 -68.92 52.96
C LEU A 208 16.06 -69.36 52.40
N PRO A 209 16.95 -69.94 53.24
CA PRO A 209 16.82 -70.26 54.67
C PRO A 209 17.63 -69.37 55.62
#